data_AF-A0A6N9R7A9-F1
#
_entry.id   AF-A0A6N9R7A9-F1
#
_cell.length_a   1.000
_cell.length_b   1.000
_cell.length_c   1.000
_cell.angle_alpha   90.00
_cell.angle_beta   90.00
_cell.angle_gamma   90.00
#
_symmetry.space_group_name_H-M   'P 1'
#
loop_
_entity.id
_entity.type
_entity.pdbx_description
1 polymer ?
#
loop_
_entity_poly.entity_id
_entity_poly.type
_entity_poly.pdbx_seq_one_letter_code
_entity_poly.pdbx_strand_id
1 'polypeptide(L)'
;MTITIGIDIGSGAVKSALFRVENGKQEWLAKRCDRIRRRDPMTLAQEGHDGVLEDAGMKPDDVDYIATTGEGENVKFATGHFYSMTTH
;
A
#
# COMPACT_ATOMS: atom_id res chain seq x y z
N MET A 1 9.83 -14.29 -8.37
CA MET A 1 9.87 -13.04 -7.58
C MET A 1 8.50 -12.39 -7.68
N THR A 2 7.99 -11.84 -6.60
CA THR A 2 6.73 -11.08 -6.58
C THR A 2 6.94 -9.78 -5.83
N ILE A 3 6.48 -8.67 -6.39
CA ILE A 3 6.48 -7.34 -5.78
C ILE A 3 5.05 -6.98 -5.41
N THR A 4 4.80 -6.70 -4.14
CA THR A 4 3.45 -6.39 -3.66
C THR A 4 3.44 -5.13 -2.82
N ILE A 5 2.35 -4.36 -2.93
CA ILE A 5 2.05 -3.23 -2.06
C ILE A 5 0.83 -3.57 -1.22
N GLY A 6 0.93 -3.41 0.09
CA GLY A 6 -0.20 -3.38 1.01
C GLY A 6 -0.52 -1.95 1.39
N ILE A 7 -1.79 -1.54 1.23
CA ILE A 7 -2.31 -0.23 1.64
C ILE A 7 -3.42 -0.43 2.67
N ASP A 8 -3.18 0.07 3.87
CA ASP A 8 -4.09 0.03 5.00
C ASP A 8 -4.68 1.43 5.24
N ILE A 9 -5.98 1.59 4.98
CA ILE A 9 -6.68 2.87 5.12
C ILE A 9 -7.53 2.84 6.39
N GLY A 10 -6.92 3.30 7.49
CA GLY A 10 -7.59 3.43 8.79
C GLY A 10 -8.10 4.85 9.04
N SER A 11 -8.79 5.04 10.17
CA SER A 11 -9.41 6.33 10.52
C SER A 11 -8.43 7.47 10.81
N GLY A 12 -7.20 7.16 11.25
CA GLY A 12 -6.20 8.16 11.64
C GLY A 12 -4.99 8.29 10.72
N ALA A 13 -4.75 7.27 9.89
CA ALA A 13 -3.57 7.20 9.03
C ALA A 13 -3.80 6.22 7.88
N VAL A 14 -3.13 6.49 6.76
CA VAL A 14 -2.94 5.56 5.66
C VAL A 14 -1.53 5.00 5.75
N LYS A 15 -1.38 3.68 5.70
CA LYS A 15 -0.08 3.01 5.74
C LYS A 15 0.14 2.27 4.44
N SER A 16 1.32 2.42 3.86
CA SER A 16 1.73 1.70 2.65
C SER A 16 3.00 0.91 2.94
N ALA A 17 3.06 -0.34 2.48
CA ALA A 17 4.23 -1.19 2.63
C ALA A 17 4.50 -1.97 1.34
N LEU A 18 5.73 -1.87 0.84
CA LEU A 18 6.21 -2.55 -0.35
C LEU A 18 7.09 -3.74 0.04
N PHE A 19 6.75 -4.93 -0.46
CA PHE A 19 7.47 -6.16 -0.21
C PHE A 19 7.95 -6.81 -1.49
N ARG A 20 9.13 -7.45 -1.41
CA ARG A 20 9.60 -8.44 -2.37
C ARG A 20 9.49 -9.82 -1.75
N VAL A 21 8.86 -10.74 -2.47
CA VAL A 21 8.75 -12.15 -2.08
C VAL A 21 9.47 -13.02 -3.11
N GLU A 22 10.46 -13.76 -2.67
CA GLU A 22 11.23 -14.64 -3.53
C GLU A 22 11.74 -15.87 -2.76
N ASN A 23 11.51 -17.07 -3.31
CA ASN A 23 11.98 -18.33 -2.74
C ASN A 23 11.63 -18.51 -1.24
N GLY A 24 10.42 -18.11 -0.86
CA GLY A 24 9.93 -18.18 0.53
C GLY A 24 10.49 -17.10 1.46
N LYS A 25 11.35 -16.21 0.99
CA LYS A 25 11.82 -15.04 1.74
C LYS A 25 10.95 -13.83 1.44
N GLN A 26 10.65 -13.06 2.46
CA GLN A 26 9.96 -11.78 2.37
C GLN A 26 10.93 -10.68 2.79
N GLU A 27 11.16 -9.73 1.89
CA GLU A 27 11.99 -8.56 2.11
C GLU A 27 11.10 -7.32 2.11
N TRP A 28 11.20 -6.51 3.16
CA TRP A 28 10.49 -5.25 3.26
C TRP A 28 11.35 -4.16 2.59
N LEU A 29 10.90 -3.68 1.43
CA LEU A 29 11.64 -2.70 0.62
C LEU A 29 11.42 -1.25 1.10
N ALA A 30 10.17 -0.88 1.37
CA ALA A 30 9.82 0.47 1.83
C ALA A 30 8.49 0.48 2.60
N LYS A 31 8.33 1.49 3.47
CA LYS A 31 7.06 1.77 4.16
C LYS A 31 6.83 3.24 4.39
N ARG A 32 5.57 3.64 4.36
CA ARG A 32 5.12 4.98 4.73
C ARG A 32 3.90 4.91 5.65
N CYS A 33 3.75 5.93 6.48
CA CYS A 33 2.64 6.07 7.42
C CYS A 33 2.21 7.54 7.44
N ASP A 34 1.18 7.85 6.66
CA ASP A 34 0.71 9.19 6.40
C ASP A 34 -0.51 9.50 7.26
N ARG A 35 -0.40 10.54 8.08
CA ARG A 35 -1.49 10.95 8.98
C ARG A 35 -2.57 11.68 8.18
N ILE A 36 -3.83 11.27 8.37
CA ILE A 36 -4.97 11.86 7.63
C ILE A 36 -5.12 13.35 7.93
N ARG A 37 -5.17 13.79 9.20
CA ARG A 37 -5.13 15.23 9.60
C ARG A 37 -5.91 16.19 8.66
N ARG A 38 -7.20 15.89 8.40
CA ARG A 38 -8.11 16.63 7.48
C ARG A 38 -7.79 16.55 5.98
N ARG A 39 -6.87 15.69 5.58
CA ARG A 39 -6.59 15.33 4.19
C ARG A 39 -7.53 14.22 3.75
N ASP A 40 -7.67 14.06 2.44
CA ASP A 40 -8.44 12.98 1.85
C ASP A 40 -7.68 11.64 1.92
N PRO A 41 -8.26 10.56 2.48
CA PRO A 41 -7.60 9.27 2.59
C PRO A 41 -7.24 8.63 1.23
N MET A 42 -8.04 8.87 0.17
CA MET A 42 -7.75 8.31 -1.15
C MET A 42 -6.52 8.98 -1.78
N THR A 43 -6.40 10.29 -1.62
CA THR A 43 -5.20 11.04 -2.00
C THR A 43 -3.98 10.51 -1.25
N LEU A 44 -4.10 10.27 0.06
CA LEU A 44 -3.02 9.68 0.87
C LEU A 44 -2.65 8.25 0.46
N ALA A 45 -3.62 7.45 0.00
CA ALA A 45 -3.34 6.13 -0.54
C ALA A 45 -2.49 6.21 -1.82
N GLN A 46 -2.79 7.15 -2.71
CA GLN A 46 -1.98 7.39 -3.91
C GLN A 46 -0.57 7.88 -3.54
N GLU A 47 -0.46 8.86 -2.65
CA GLU A 47 0.84 9.38 -2.20
C GLU A 47 1.68 8.32 -1.49
N GLY A 48 1.05 7.47 -0.68
CA GLY A 48 1.69 6.36 0.00
C GLY A 48 2.19 5.30 -0.97
N HIS A 49 1.38 4.97 -1.99
CA HIS A 49 1.74 4.08 -3.10
C HIS A 49 2.95 4.60 -3.87
N ASP A 50 2.86 5.83 -4.38
CA ASP A 50 3.92 6.43 -5.19
C ASP A 50 5.20 6.61 -4.36
N GLY A 51 5.02 6.95 -3.09
CA GLY A 51 6.11 7.14 -2.15
C GLY A 51 6.92 5.90 -1.85
N VAL A 52 6.29 4.74 -1.63
CA VAL A 52 7.03 3.49 -1.39
C VAL A 52 7.74 3.01 -2.66
N LEU A 53 7.22 3.32 -3.85
CA LEU A 53 7.88 3.05 -5.12
C LEU A 53 9.11 3.94 -5.32
N GLU A 54 8.98 5.23 -5.05
CA GLU A 54 10.09 6.18 -5.10
C GLU A 54 11.21 5.79 -4.12
N ASP A 55 10.86 5.46 -2.88
CA ASP A 55 11.83 5.03 -1.84
C ASP A 55 12.61 3.77 -2.25
N ALA A 56 11.99 2.89 -3.04
CA ALA A 56 12.59 1.65 -3.54
C ALA A 56 13.20 1.77 -4.95
N GLY A 57 13.08 2.93 -5.61
CA GLY A 57 13.55 3.15 -6.98
C GLY A 57 12.80 2.30 -8.02
N MET A 58 11.52 1.99 -7.78
CA MET A 58 10.69 1.12 -8.61
C MET A 58 9.64 1.91 -9.40
N LYS A 59 9.15 1.32 -10.48
CA LYS A 59 8.05 1.85 -11.29
C LYS A 59 6.75 1.15 -10.94
N PRO A 60 5.59 1.77 -11.21
CA PRO A 60 4.29 1.12 -11.00
C PRO A 60 4.16 -0.22 -11.73
N ASP A 61 4.71 -0.32 -12.95
CA ASP A 61 4.67 -1.55 -13.77
C ASP A 61 5.50 -2.71 -13.18
N ASP A 62 6.33 -2.45 -12.17
CA ASP A 62 7.10 -3.49 -11.47
C ASP A 62 6.28 -4.18 -10.36
N VAL A 63 5.06 -3.70 -10.04
CA VAL A 63 4.22 -4.22 -8.96
C VAL A 63 3.23 -5.26 -9.49
N ASP A 64 3.31 -6.48 -8.97
CA ASP A 64 2.45 -7.58 -9.38
C ASP A 64 1.07 -7.55 -8.70
N TYR A 65 0.99 -7.00 -7.48
CA TYR A 65 -0.24 -7.00 -6.70
C TYR A 65 -0.33 -5.84 -5.72
N ILE A 66 -1.45 -5.12 -5.76
CA ILE A 66 -1.77 -4.04 -4.81
C ILE A 66 -2.98 -4.46 -3.98
N ALA A 67 -2.73 -4.77 -2.71
CA ALA A 67 -3.72 -5.16 -1.72
C ALA A 67 -4.20 -3.94 -0.94
N THR A 68 -5.50 -3.81 -0.74
CA THR A 68 -6.08 -2.79 0.15
C THR A 68 -6.90 -3.39 1.27
N THR A 69 -7.01 -2.67 2.37
CA THR A 69 -7.91 -2.99 3.48
C THR A 69 -8.41 -1.71 4.18
N GLY A 70 -9.30 -1.85 5.16
CA GLY A 70 -9.99 -0.73 5.79
C GLY A 70 -10.96 -0.04 4.85
N GLU A 71 -10.92 1.29 4.79
CA GLU A 71 -11.76 2.11 3.89
C GLU A 71 -11.24 2.12 2.44
N GLY A 72 -10.41 1.14 2.06
CA GLY A 72 -9.72 1.06 0.76
C GLY A 72 -10.51 0.52 -0.42
N GLU A 73 -11.80 0.20 -0.29
CA GLU A 73 -12.61 -0.36 -1.39
C GLU A 73 -12.67 0.54 -2.63
N ASN A 74 -12.47 1.86 -2.44
CA ASN A 74 -12.54 2.87 -3.51
C ASN A 74 -11.18 3.18 -4.16
N VAL A 75 -10.11 2.48 -3.76
CA VAL A 75 -8.79 2.63 -4.36
C VAL A 75 -8.76 1.94 -5.73
N LYS A 76 -8.96 2.73 -6.78
CA LYS A 76 -9.15 2.22 -8.16
C LYS A 76 -7.93 1.53 -8.77
N PHE A 77 -6.74 1.81 -8.26
CA PHE A 77 -5.49 1.19 -8.72
C PHE A 77 -5.17 -0.10 -7.96
N ALA A 78 -5.98 -0.50 -6.97
CA ALA A 78 -5.79 -1.75 -6.25
C ALA A 78 -6.14 -2.95 -7.13
N THR A 79 -5.37 -4.02 -7.00
CA THR A 79 -5.64 -5.30 -7.65
C THR A 79 -6.58 -6.17 -6.81
N GLY A 80 -6.65 -5.93 -5.50
CA GLY A 80 -7.59 -6.61 -4.61
C GLY A 80 -7.86 -5.87 -3.30
N HIS A 81 -9.02 -6.18 -2.71
CA HIS A 81 -9.47 -5.60 -1.44
C HIS A 81 -9.87 -6.70 -0.45
N PHE A 82 -9.41 -6.57 0.80
CA PHE A 82 -9.65 -7.54 1.87
C PHE A 82 -10.67 -6.99 2.88
N TYR A 83 -11.93 -7.42 2.74
CA TYR A 83 -13.12 -6.92 3.44
C TYR A 83 -13.26 -7.31 4.93
N SER A 84 -12.35 -8.13 5.47
CA SER A 84 -12.44 -8.63 6.87
C SER A 84 -11.18 -8.35 7.70
N MET A 85 -10.16 -7.73 7.12
CA MET A 85 -9.01 -7.27 7.89
C MET A 85 -9.34 -5.90 8.47
N THR A 86 -9.44 -5.82 9.80
CA THR A 86 -9.51 -4.54 10.49
C THR A 86 -8.16 -3.86 10.37
N THR A 87 -8.16 -2.57 10.04
CA THR A 87 -6.95 -1.75 9.99
C THR A 87 -6.21 -1.80 11.34
N HIS A 88 -4.92 -2.12 11.34
CA HIS A 88 -4.10 -2.20 12.56
C HIS A 88 -3.56 -0.84 13.01
#